data_AF-A0A924VTW0-F1
#
_entry.id   AF-A0A924VTW0-F1
#
_cell.length_a   1.000
_cell.length_b   1.000
_cell.length_c   1.000
_cell.angle_alpha   90.00
_cell.angle_beta   90.00
_cell.angle_gamma   90.00
#
_symmetry.space_group_name_H-M   'P 1'
#
loop_
_entity.id
_entity.type
_entity.pdbx_description
1 polymer ?
#
loop_
_entity_poly.entity_id
_entity_poly.type
_entity_poly.pdbx_seq_one_letter_code
_entity_poly.pdbx_strand_id
1 'polypeptide(L)' 'ALEVELLEKANQTGIGPQGLGGTTTALALHIDRYPTHIAGLPVAVNISCHVTRHAHTTL' A
#
# COMPACT_ATOMS: atom_id res chain seq x y z
N ALA A 1 2.72 -2.15 13.10
CA ALA A 1 3.76 -3.17 12.93
C ALA A 1 3.83 -3.67 11.49
N LEU A 2 2.82 -4.42 11.00
CA LEU A 2 2.86 -5.00 9.64
C LEU A 2 2.93 -3.96 8.51
N GLU A 3 2.22 -2.84 8.63
CA GLU A 3 2.26 -1.78 7.60
C GLU A 3 3.65 -1.18 7.44
N VAL A 4 4.34 -0.91 8.55
CA VAL A 4 5.70 -0.37 8.57
C VAL A 4 6.68 -1.36 7.95
N GLU A 5 6.60 -2.62 8.35
CA GLU A 5 7.47 -3.68 7.81
C GLU A 5 7.28 -3.86 6.30
N LEU A 6 6.04 -3.87 5.82
CA LEU A 6 5.76 -4.01 4.39
C LEU A 6 6.16 -2.77 3.61
N LEU A 7 6.03 -1.57 4.18
CA LEU A 7 6.50 -0.34 3.57
C LEU A 7 8.03 -0.33 3.43
N GLU A 8 8.76 -0.74 4.47
CA GLU A 8 10.21 -0.89 4.44
C GLU A 8 10.63 -1.91 3.37
N LYS A 9 10.00 -3.08 3.35
CA LYS A 9 10.25 -4.12 2.33
C LYS A 9 9.97 -3.61 0.92
N ALA A 10 8.86 -2.89 0.71
CA ALA A 10 8.53 -2.31 -0.58
C ALA A 10 9.59 -1.31 -1.06
N ASN A 11 10.12 -0.49 -0.15
CA ASN A 11 11.17 0.49 -0.45
C ASN A 11 12.55 -0.15 -0.65
N GLN A 12 12.81 -1.31 -0.04
CA GLN A 12 14.04 -2.10 -0.26
C GLN A 12 14.10 -2.81 -1.61
N THR A 13 12.99 -2.89 -2.36
CA THR A 13 12.97 -3.52 -3.69
C THR A 13 13.85 -2.81 -4.73
N GLY A 14 14.22 -1.54 -4.50
CA GLY A 14 15.05 -0.76 -5.42
C GLY A 14 14.34 -0.31 -6.70
N ILE A 15 13.02 -0.54 -6.81
CA ILE A 15 12.20 -0.11 -7.98
C ILE A 15 12.20 1.41 -8.09
N GLY A 16 12.01 2.11 -6.96
CA GLY A 16 12.01 3.56 -6.88
C GLY A 16 10.87 4.24 -7.67
N PRO A 17 10.90 5.58 -7.79
CA PRO A 17 9.85 6.33 -8.43
C PRO A 17 9.72 5.97 -9.91
N GLN A 18 8.50 5.68 -10.37
CA GLN A 18 8.20 5.30 -11.76
C GLN A 18 8.97 4.06 -12.28
N GLY A 19 9.60 3.27 -11.39
CA GLY A 19 10.43 2.13 -11.81
C GLY A 19 11.81 2.49 -12.35
N LEU A 20 12.28 3.72 -12.14
CA LEU A 20 13.57 4.20 -12.64
C LEU A 20 14.74 3.96 -11.67
N GLY A 21 14.51 3.15 -10.63
CA GLY A 21 15.46 2.94 -9.54
C GLY A 21 15.32 3.97 -8.42
N GLY A 22 15.93 3.66 -7.27
CA GLY A 22 15.98 4.55 -6.10
C GLY A 22 15.57 3.86 -4.80
N THR A 23 15.43 4.64 -3.74
CA THR A 23 15.16 4.16 -2.37
C THR A 23 13.71 4.32 -1.93
N THR A 24 12.87 4.97 -2.74
CA THR A 24 11.47 5.26 -2.40
C THR A 24 10.54 4.77 -3.50
N THR A 25 9.98 3.59 -3.30
CA THR A 25 8.97 2.96 -4.16
C THR A 25 7.55 3.33 -3.72
N ALA A 26 7.31 3.37 -2.41
CA ALA A 26 6.01 3.68 -1.82
C ALA A 26 6.15 4.73 -0.71
N LEU A 27 5.19 5.65 -0.66
CA LEU A 27 5.15 6.74 0.34
C LEU A 27 4.46 6.32 1.64
N ALA A 28 3.43 5.48 1.52
CA ALA A 28 2.65 4.98 2.63
C ALA A 28 2.02 3.63 2.24
N LEU A 29 1.65 2.85 3.25
CA LEU A 29 0.95 1.57 3.08
C LEU A 29 -0.10 1.44 4.18
N HIS A 30 -1.32 1.07 3.79
CA HIS A 30 -2.45 0.90 4.69
C HIS A 30 -3.07 -0.48 4.50
N ILE A 31 -3.45 -1.13 5.61
CA ILE A 31 -4.03 -2.47 5.63
C ILE A 31 -5.35 -2.46 6.39
N ASP A 32 -6.43 -2.63 5.65
CA ASP A 32 -7.73 -2.92 6.22
C ASP A 32 -7.90 -4.42 6.44
N ARG A 33 -8.34 -4.82 7.64
CA ARG A 33 -8.53 -6.22 8.02
C ARG A 33 -10.00 -6.50 8.25
N TYR A 34 -10.48 -7.60 7.67
CA TYR A 34 -11.86 -8.04 7.78
C TYR A 34 -11.93 -9.53 8.13
N PRO A 35 -12.96 -9.97 8.85
CA PRO A 35 -13.17 -11.39 9.11
C PRO A 35 -13.42 -12.15 7.80
N THR A 36 -13.03 -13.43 7.78
CA THR A 36 -13.20 -14.33 6.62
C THR A 36 -13.57 -15.74 7.10
N HIS A 37 -14.10 -16.56 6.20
CA HIS A 37 -14.37 -17.97 6.46
C HIS A 37 -13.05 -18.73 6.69
N ILE A 38 -12.99 -19.68 7.63
CA ILE A 38 -11.73 -20.39 7.98
C ILE A 38 -11.06 -21.09 6.78
N ALA A 39 -11.87 -21.54 5.81
CA ALA A 39 -11.37 -22.18 4.60
C ALA A 39 -10.87 -21.20 3.51
N GLY A 40 -10.89 -19.89 3.75
CA GLY A 40 -10.50 -18.89 2.76
C GLY A 40 -9.85 -17.65 3.37
N LEU A 41 -8.91 -17.08 2.63
CA LEU A 41 -8.25 -15.82 2.99
C LEU A 41 -8.20 -14.90 1.76
N PRO A 42 -9.28 -14.13 1.50
CA PRO A 42 -9.29 -13.17 0.41
C PRO A 42 -8.33 -12.03 0.73
N VAL A 43 -7.47 -11.70 -0.23
CA VAL A 43 -6.50 -10.60 -0.13
C VAL A 43 -6.57 -9.78 -1.40
N ALA A 44 -6.65 -8.46 -1.25
CA ALA A 44 -6.59 -7.51 -2.36
C ALA A 44 -5.49 -6.49 -2.09
N VAL A 45 -4.79 -6.10 -3.16
CA VAL A 45 -3.79 -5.03 -3.13
C VAL A 45 -4.24 -3.96 -4.10
N ASN A 46 -4.30 -2.72 -3.63
CA ASN A 46 -4.61 -1.55 -4.44
C ASN A 46 -3.47 -0.54 -4.34
N ILE A 47 -3.21 0.19 -5.43
CA ILE A 47 -2.14 1.18 -5.53
C ILE A 47 -2.74 2.54 -5.88
N SER A 48 -2.47 3.51 -5.02
CA SER A 48 -2.74 4.92 -5.27
C SER A 48 -1.57 5.55 -6.04
N CYS A 49 -1.86 6.20 -7.16
CA CYS A 49 -0.84 6.74 -8.05
C CYS A 49 -0.42 8.17 -7.67
N HIS A 50 0.46 8.78 -8.46
CA HIS A 50 0.93 10.14 -8.24
C HIS A 50 -0.19 11.20 -8.22
N VAL A 51 -1.32 10.94 -8.89
CA VAL A 51 -2.48 11.84 -8.97
C VAL A 51 -3.63 11.34 -8.08
N THR A 52 -3.29 10.88 -6.88
CA THR A 52 -4.26 10.42 -5.88
C THR A 52 -4.92 11.62 -5.22
N ARG A 53 -6.16 11.92 -5.65
CA ARG A 53 -6.94 13.07 -5.17
C ARG A 53 -8.27 12.57 -4.62
N HIS A 54 -8.53 12.88 -3.35
CA HIS A 54 -9.78 12.54 -2.67
C HIS A 54 -10.31 13.76 -1.93
N ALA A 55 -11.63 13.93 -1.91
CA ALA A 55 -12.32 14.97 -1.15
C ALA A 55 -13.50 14.34 -0.39
N HIS A 56 -13.72 14.79 0.84
CA HIS A 56 -14.82 14.35 1.69
C HIS A 56 -15.50 15.57 2.30
N THR A 57 -16.83 15.57 2.39
CA THR A 57 -17.62 16.61 3.07
C THR A 57 -18.62 15.95 4.00
N THR A 58 -18.96 16.63 5.09
CA THR A 58 -20.04 16.26 6.00
C THR A 58 -21.13 17.33 5.90
N LEU A 59 -22.39 16.93 5.96
CA LEU A 59 -23.54 17.84 5.92
C LEU A 59 -23.73 18.55 7.27
#